data_AF-G6B1B7-F1
#
_entry.id   AF-G6B1B7-F1
#
_cell.length_a   1.000
_cell.length_b   1.000
_cell.length_c   1.000
_cell.angle_alpha   90.00
_cell.angle_beta   90.00
_cell.angle_gamma   90.00
#
_symmetry.space_group_name_H-M   'P 1'
#
loop_
_entity.id
_entity.type
_entity.pdbx_description
1 polymer ?
#
loop_
_entity_poly.entity_id
_entity_poly.type
_entity_poly.pdbx_seq_one_letter_code
_entity_poly.pdbx_strand_id
1 'polypeptide(L)'
;MNPYISSPIYVPEETSYFLCRADGTRQQCRLSFVVFRADGADADDWEDDPMVGSLDICVLGDGDEEVQPVEAVYLGISPDRFLSVVREDDQEIVFDFTWRQGTIEIDRAQETDEGFVVRKDDFGDDGIVCRLTPRKGNPFTLRLQIPYVGFSLLDADGNKLSGDLEIAHSDINNYSYAFVGDHSNDRFQIALDEGKLNYMCVLNDDNRLSVRDMRNRMALVKEIDLQGSLSDLLMGAHSVLVKNKMMRWRIALTGDEVEGADAVELTGVALARFAFEQFSAEESVDEDMLAQRLMHMEQHLGFQWYWLSDADWSHENLDGLIDMDGLDADPEKMMRQALLFNRYEAFMQRLAAFSYISQKPIQGDQLQARNNKRKIARCVRHILAHRAGEANIWELDDEARREIIHFHSTFHREFAAALEA
;
A
#
# COMPACT_ATOMS: atom_id res chain seq x y z
N MET A 1 -19.53 -16.70 7.79
CA MET A 1 -19.50 -16.52 6.31
C MET A 1 -18.47 -17.49 5.76
N ASN A 2 -18.87 -18.38 4.86
CA ASN A 2 -17.99 -19.42 4.33
C ASN A 2 -17.17 -18.85 3.15
N PRO A 3 -15.83 -18.87 3.20
CA PRO A 3 -14.99 -18.17 2.23
C PRO A 3 -15.06 -18.74 0.80
N TYR A 4 -15.57 -19.96 0.65
CA TYR A 4 -15.72 -20.65 -0.64
C TYR A 4 -17.03 -20.33 -1.35
N ILE A 5 -17.92 -19.52 -0.76
CA ILE A 5 -19.20 -19.12 -1.38
C ILE A 5 -19.15 -17.62 -1.66
N SER A 6 -19.25 -17.23 -2.94
CA SER A 6 -19.28 -15.81 -3.34
C SER A 6 -20.70 -15.25 -3.42
N SER A 7 -21.72 -16.11 -3.56
CA SER A 7 -23.11 -15.68 -3.58
C SER A 7 -23.54 -15.07 -2.23
N PRO A 8 -24.34 -13.99 -2.23
CA PRO A 8 -24.87 -13.41 -1.00
C PRO A 8 -25.81 -14.40 -0.32
N ILE A 9 -25.44 -14.90 0.86
CA ILE A 9 -26.26 -15.84 1.63
C ILE A 9 -26.99 -15.11 2.75
N TYR A 10 -28.30 -15.27 2.77
CA TYR A 10 -29.14 -14.80 3.85
C TYR A 10 -29.09 -15.75 5.05
N VAL A 11 -28.73 -15.23 6.23
CA VAL A 11 -28.68 -15.96 7.50
C VAL A 11 -29.51 -15.20 8.54
N PRO A 12 -30.74 -15.65 8.86
CA PRO A 12 -31.67 -14.89 9.71
C PRO A 12 -31.08 -14.42 11.04
N GLU A 13 -30.27 -15.26 11.68
CA GLU A 13 -29.68 -14.99 13.00
C GLU A 13 -28.50 -14.00 12.96
N GLU A 14 -27.88 -13.81 11.79
CA GLU A 14 -26.69 -12.96 11.60
C GLU A 14 -27.00 -11.68 10.81
N THR A 15 -28.19 -11.59 10.21
CA THR A 15 -28.58 -10.48 9.32
C THR A 15 -29.20 -9.33 10.12
N SER A 16 -28.73 -8.10 9.85
CA SER A 16 -29.32 -6.86 10.34
C SER A 16 -29.98 -6.11 9.20
N TYR A 17 -31.19 -5.60 9.41
CA TYR A 17 -31.99 -4.92 8.39
C TYR A 17 -31.92 -3.42 8.56
N PHE A 18 -31.75 -2.70 7.45
CA PHE A 18 -31.74 -1.24 7.44
C PHE A 18 -32.59 -0.73 6.28
N LEU A 19 -33.42 0.27 6.55
CA LEU A 19 -34.02 1.12 5.54
C LEU A 19 -33.05 2.28 5.25
N CYS A 20 -32.53 2.32 4.03
CA CYS A 20 -31.53 3.30 3.59
C CYS A 20 -32.17 4.27 2.59
N ARG A 21 -31.91 5.57 2.73
CA ARG A 21 -32.44 6.61 1.84
C ARG A 21 -31.32 7.34 1.11
N ALA A 22 -31.67 8.00 0.01
CA ALA A 22 -30.71 8.67 -0.89
C ALA A 22 -29.93 9.82 -0.21
N ASP A 23 -30.43 10.37 0.89
CA ASP A 23 -29.75 11.39 1.71
C ASP A 23 -28.67 10.80 2.65
N GLY A 24 -28.46 9.48 2.60
CA GLY A 24 -27.50 8.76 3.45
C GLY A 24 -28.06 8.37 4.81
N THR A 25 -29.35 8.65 5.09
CA THR A 25 -29.97 8.18 6.34
C THR A 25 -30.13 6.67 6.33
N ARG A 26 -29.86 6.04 7.48
CA ARG A 26 -30.03 4.60 7.70
C ARG A 26 -30.84 4.37 8.98
N GLN A 27 -31.91 3.60 8.88
CA GLN A 27 -32.78 3.26 9.99
C GLN A 27 -32.80 1.75 10.19
N GLN A 28 -32.43 1.29 11.38
CA GLN A 28 -32.45 -0.14 11.67
C GLN A 28 -33.90 -0.63 11.83
N CYS A 29 -34.22 -1.74 11.17
CA CYS A 29 -35.54 -2.36 11.18
C CYS A 29 -35.50 -3.73 11.85
N ARG A 30 -36.64 -4.16 12.41
CA ARG A 30 -36.81 -5.51 12.95
C ARG A 30 -37.25 -6.44 11.83
N LEU A 31 -36.92 -7.74 11.96
CA LEU A 31 -37.36 -8.78 11.02
C LEU A 31 -38.87 -8.78 10.76
N SER A 32 -39.69 -8.38 11.74
CA SER A 32 -41.16 -8.27 11.57
C SER A 32 -41.63 -7.22 10.56
N PHE A 33 -40.72 -6.40 10.02
CA PHE A 33 -40.97 -5.42 8.96
C PHE A 33 -40.24 -5.79 7.68
N VAL A 34 -39.88 -7.06 7.52
CA VAL A 34 -39.16 -7.58 6.37
C VAL A 34 -40.04 -8.63 5.72
N VAL A 35 -40.18 -8.51 4.41
CA VAL A 35 -40.90 -9.45 3.57
C VAL A 35 -39.95 -10.06 2.57
N PHE A 36 -40.29 -11.26 2.13
CA PHE A 36 -39.47 -12.09 1.25
C PHE A 36 -40.27 -12.48 0.02
N ARG A 37 -39.63 -12.53 -1.14
CA ARG A 37 -40.27 -13.01 -2.37
C ARG A 37 -39.39 -14.06 -3.03
N ALA A 38 -40.00 -15.14 -3.50
CA ALA A 38 -39.28 -16.20 -4.21
C ALA A 38 -38.84 -15.72 -5.60
N ASP A 39 -37.67 -16.17 -6.04
CA ASP A 39 -37.25 -15.96 -7.43
C ASP A 39 -38.27 -16.56 -8.42
N GLY A 40 -38.70 -15.73 -9.38
CA GLY A 40 -39.73 -16.04 -10.36
C GLY A 40 -41.18 -15.97 -9.87
N ALA A 41 -41.44 -15.52 -8.63
CA ALA A 41 -42.80 -15.23 -8.17
C ALA A 41 -43.34 -13.91 -8.77
N ASP A 42 -44.67 -13.74 -8.71
CA ASP A 42 -45.31 -12.50 -9.18
C ASP A 42 -44.84 -11.30 -8.34
N ALA A 43 -44.84 -10.10 -8.94
CA ALA A 43 -44.25 -8.90 -8.32
C ALA A 43 -44.88 -8.53 -6.95
N ASP A 44 -46.14 -8.90 -6.74
CA ASP A 44 -46.94 -8.61 -5.54
C ASP A 44 -46.97 -9.79 -4.54
N ASP A 45 -46.31 -10.91 -4.84
CA ASP A 45 -46.33 -12.14 -4.04
C ASP A 45 -45.23 -12.15 -2.97
N TRP A 46 -45.49 -11.43 -1.88
CA TRP A 46 -44.59 -11.29 -0.73
C TRP A 46 -45.03 -12.19 0.43
N GLU A 47 -44.07 -12.84 1.05
CA GLU A 47 -44.23 -13.76 2.18
C GLU A 47 -43.51 -13.23 3.44
N ASP A 48 -44.04 -13.57 4.62
CA ASP A 48 -43.43 -13.18 5.90
C ASP A 48 -42.21 -14.04 6.28
N ASP A 49 -42.13 -15.27 5.77
CA ASP A 49 -41.10 -16.25 6.08
C ASP A 49 -40.16 -16.50 4.88
N PRO A 50 -38.84 -16.67 5.09
CA PRO A 50 -37.90 -16.95 4.02
C PRO A 50 -38.06 -18.39 3.49
N MET A 51 -37.99 -18.53 2.16
CA MET A 51 -38.07 -19.79 1.44
C MET A 51 -36.69 -20.24 0.98
N VAL A 52 -36.46 -21.55 0.95
CA VAL A 52 -35.18 -22.08 0.49
C VAL A 52 -35.01 -21.81 -1.00
N GLY A 53 -33.91 -21.16 -1.35
CA GLY A 53 -33.56 -20.79 -2.72
C GLY A 53 -33.17 -19.33 -2.87
N SER A 54 -33.11 -18.87 -4.11
CA SER A 54 -32.96 -17.45 -4.44
C SER A 54 -34.21 -16.69 -4.01
N LEU A 55 -34.01 -15.54 -3.37
CA LEU A 55 -35.09 -14.70 -2.87
C LEU A 55 -34.72 -13.22 -2.87
N ASP A 56 -35.75 -12.39 -2.98
CA ASP A 56 -35.70 -10.96 -2.75
C ASP A 56 -36.07 -10.67 -1.30
N ILE A 57 -35.31 -9.78 -0.65
CA ILE A 57 -35.55 -9.30 0.71
C ILE A 57 -35.89 -7.83 0.65
N CYS A 58 -37.05 -7.45 1.19
CA CYS A 58 -37.48 -6.05 1.23
C CYS A 58 -37.86 -5.64 2.64
N VAL A 59 -37.37 -4.47 3.08
CA VAL A 59 -37.86 -3.80 4.28
C VAL A 59 -39.08 -2.98 3.90
N LEU A 60 -40.17 -3.09 4.66
CA LEU A 60 -41.36 -2.28 4.45
C LEU A 60 -41.05 -0.79 4.71
N GLY A 61 -41.30 0.06 3.71
CA GLY A 61 -41.14 1.50 3.78
C GLY A 61 -42.21 2.20 4.61
N ASP A 62 -42.03 3.50 4.85
CA ASP A 62 -43.01 4.31 5.56
C ASP A 62 -44.07 4.86 4.58
N GLY A 63 -45.34 4.47 4.75
CA GLY A 63 -46.45 4.96 3.92
C GLY A 63 -46.43 4.36 2.51
N ASP A 64 -46.29 5.23 1.50
CA ASP A 64 -46.23 4.86 0.07
C ASP A 64 -44.78 4.81 -0.47
N GLU A 65 -43.79 4.71 0.42
CA GLU A 65 -42.36 4.61 0.05
C GLU A 65 -42.08 3.28 -0.67
N GLU A 66 -41.71 3.34 -1.95
CA GLU A 66 -41.22 2.18 -2.70
C GLU A 66 -39.76 1.88 -2.33
N VAL A 67 -39.53 0.72 -1.73
CA VAL A 67 -38.20 0.26 -1.31
C VAL A 67 -37.66 -0.76 -2.31
N GLN A 68 -36.43 -0.58 -2.75
CA GLN A 68 -35.76 -1.53 -3.64
C GLN A 68 -35.34 -2.79 -2.86
N PRO A 69 -35.74 -3.99 -3.30
CA PRO A 69 -35.34 -5.23 -2.65
C PRO A 69 -33.86 -5.57 -2.89
N VAL A 70 -33.32 -6.44 -2.04
CA VAL A 70 -31.98 -7.00 -2.15
C VAL A 70 -32.07 -8.49 -2.45
N GLU A 71 -31.33 -8.95 -3.46
CA GLU A 71 -31.24 -10.36 -3.82
C GLU A 71 -30.30 -11.12 -2.89
N ALA A 72 -30.72 -12.31 -2.45
CA ALA A 72 -29.91 -13.24 -1.67
C ALA A 72 -30.33 -14.69 -1.90
N VAL A 73 -29.54 -15.63 -1.36
CA VAL A 73 -29.88 -17.06 -1.34
C VAL A 73 -30.08 -17.51 0.11
N TYR A 74 -31.18 -18.23 0.38
CA TYR A 74 -31.39 -18.89 1.67
C TYR A 74 -31.25 -20.40 1.57
N LEU A 75 -30.27 -20.94 2.29
CA LEU A 75 -29.95 -22.38 2.26
C LEU A 75 -30.77 -23.22 3.26
N GLY A 76 -31.43 -22.56 4.22
CA GLY A 76 -32.09 -23.21 5.36
C GLY A 76 -31.14 -23.89 6.36
N ILE A 77 -29.84 -23.67 6.21
CA ILE A 77 -28.76 -24.11 7.09
C ILE A 77 -27.64 -23.08 7.01
N SER A 78 -26.83 -22.94 8.07
CA SER A 78 -25.71 -21.99 8.05
C SER A 78 -24.65 -22.36 6.99
N PRO A 79 -24.00 -21.37 6.34
CA PRO A 79 -22.96 -21.61 5.32
C PRO A 79 -21.81 -22.52 5.79
N ASP A 80 -21.42 -22.39 7.06
CA ASP A 80 -20.29 -23.15 7.64
C ASP A 80 -20.66 -24.62 7.90
N ARG A 81 -21.97 -24.92 8.02
CA ARG A 81 -22.47 -26.30 8.09
C ARG A 81 -22.85 -26.83 6.72
N PHE A 82 -23.17 -25.95 5.77
CA PHE A 82 -23.58 -26.32 4.42
C PHE A 82 -22.42 -26.92 3.61
N LEU A 83 -21.25 -26.27 3.66
CA LEU A 83 -20.09 -26.59 2.82
C LEU A 83 -18.84 -26.72 3.69
N SER A 84 -18.06 -27.77 3.46
CA SER A 84 -16.73 -27.94 4.03
C SER A 84 -15.73 -28.39 2.97
N VAL A 85 -14.45 -28.09 3.19
CA VAL A 85 -13.35 -28.58 2.34
C VAL A 85 -12.73 -29.78 3.04
N VAL A 86 -12.79 -30.93 2.38
CA VAL A 86 -12.23 -32.20 2.88
C VAL A 86 -10.73 -32.26 2.59
N ARG A 87 -10.33 -31.81 1.40
CA ARG A 87 -8.96 -31.81 0.92
C ARG A 87 -8.77 -30.69 -0.10
N GLU A 88 -7.62 -30.05 -0.05
CA GLU A 88 -7.18 -29.07 -1.05
C GLU A 88 -5.70 -29.29 -1.34
N ASP A 89 -5.34 -29.32 -2.62
CA ASP A 89 -3.95 -29.32 -3.09
C ASP A 89 -3.74 -28.26 -4.19
N ASP A 90 -2.60 -28.30 -4.88
CA ASP A 90 -2.25 -27.31 -5.91
C ASP A 90 -3.14 -27.41 -7.16
N GLN A 91 -3.82 -28.53 -7.41
CA GLN A 91 -4.59 -28.79 -8.63
C GLN A 91 -6.09 -28.92 -8.39
N GLU A 92 -6.49 -29.46 -7.24
CA GLU A 92 -7.88 -29.85 -6.98
C GLU A 92 -8.33 -29.43 -5.58
N ILE A 93 -9.64 -29.25 -5.44
CA ILE A 93 -10.34 -29.06 -4.17
C ILE A 93 -11.49 -30.05 -4.08
N VAL A 94 -11.68 -30.63 -2.89
CA VAL A 94 -12.76 -31.59 -2.60
C VAL A 94 -13.74 -30.94 -1.63
N PHE A 95 -14.94 -30.67 -2.12
CA PHE A 95 -16.04 -30.11 -1.34
C PHE A 95 -16.97 -31.19 -0.83
N ASP A 96 -17.29 -31.15 0.47
CA ASP A 96 -18.37 -31.92 1.08
C ASP A 96 -19.52 -31.00 1.45
N PHE A 97 -20.74 -31.44 1.13
CA PHE A 97 -21.96 -30.67 1.35
C PHE A 97 -22.90 -31.39 2.31
N THR A 98 -23.29 -30.70 3.38
CA THR A 98 -24.36 -31.17 4.28
C THR A 98 -25.65 -30.41 3.98
N TRP A 99 -26.33 -30.79 2.89
CA TRP A 99 -27.64 -30.23 2.53
C TRP A 99 -28.66 -31.34 2.23
N ARG A 100 -29.60 -31.54 3.17
CA ARG A 100 -30.57 -32.65 3.10
C ARG A 100 -31.87 -32.30 2.36
N GLN A 101 -31.97 -31.06 1.88
CA GLN A 101 -33.22 -30.51 1.33
C GLN A 101 -33.40 -30.77 -0.16
N GLY A 102 -32.40 -31.34 -0.84
CA GLY A 102 -32.39 -31.51 -2.28
C GLY A 102 -31.18 -32.28 -2.78
N THR A 103 -30.88 -32.08 -4.06
CA THR A 103 -29.66 -32.56 -4.72
C THR A 103 -28.75 -31.39 -5.09
N ILE A 104 -27.45 -31.66 -5.17
CA ILE A 104 -26.39 -30.70 -5.51
C ILE A 104 -25.68 -31.21 -6.75
N GLU A 105 -25.45 -30.31 -7.70
CA GLU A 105 -24.67 -30.53 -8.90
C GLU A 105 -23.67 -29.38 -9.04
N ILE A 106 -22.40 -29.67 -9.34
CA ILE A 106 -21.39 -28.63 -9.61
C ILE A 106 -20.94 -28.80 -11.06
N ASP A 107 -20.88 -27.69 -11.80
CA ASP A 107 -20.38 -27.71 -13.17
C ASP A 107 -18.96 -28.31 -13.19
N ARG A 108 -18.70 -29.22 -14.13
CA ARG A 108 -17.38 -29.88 -14.34
C ARG A 108 -16.77 -30.62 -13.13
N ALA A 109 -17.51 -30.84 -12.04
CA ALA A 109 -17.03 -31.60 -10.89
C ALA A 109 -17.22 -33.12 -11.06
N GLN A 110 -16.36 -33.90 -10.39
CA GLN A 110 -16.52 -35.35 -10.24
C GLN A 110 -17.02 -35.67 -8.83
N GLU A 111 -18.20 -36.27 -8.72
CA GLU A 111 -18.71 -36.79 -7.44
C GLU A 111 -17.99 -38.10 -7.06
N THR A 112 -17.53 -38.18 -5.81
CA THR A 112 -16.81 -39.32 -5.24
C THR A 112 -17.33 -39.62 -3.83
N ASP A 113 -16.88 -40.73 -3.22
CA ASP A 113 -17.24 -41.07 -1.84
C ASP A 113 -16.74 -40.04 -0.80
N GLU A 114 -15.72 -39.24 -1.15
CA GLU A 114 -15.18 -38.17 -0.29
C GLU A 114 -15.89 -36.82 -0.48
N GLY A 115 -16.68 -36.66 -1.55
CA GLY A 115 -17.30 -35.40 -1.95
C GLY A 115 -17.11 -35.06 -3.43
N PHE A 116 -17.31 -33.78 -3.78
CA PHE A 116 -17.17 -33.26 -5.13
C PHE A 116 -15.73 -32.78 -5.37
N VAL A 117 -15.02 -33.47 -6.27
CA VAL A 117 -13.69 -33.08 -6.72
C VAL A 117 -13.83 -32.06 -7.85
N VAL A 118 -13.22 -30.88 -7.66
CA VAL A 118 -13.21 -29.78 -8.64
C VAL A 118 -11.77 -29.41 -8.93
N ARG A 119 -11.40 -29.28 -10.21
CA ARG A 119 -10.08 -28.76 -10.57
C ARG A 119 -10.06 -27.26 -10.42
N LYS A 120 -8.96 -26.72 -9.90
CA LYS A 120 -8.79 -25.28 -9.71
C LYS A 120 -8.87 -24.51 -11.04
N ASP A 121 -8.44 -25.14 -12.14
CA ASP A 121 -8.53 -24.59 -13.50
C ASP A 121 -9.98 -24.50 -14.04
N ASP A 122 -10.95 -25.18 -13.42
CA ASP A 122 -12.36 -25.11 -13.84
C ASP A 122 -13.10 -23.90 -13.25
N PHE A 123 -12.51 -23.21 -12.26
CA PHE A 123 -13.04 -21.95 -11.75
C PHE A 123 -12.79 -20.82 -12.75
N GLY A 124 -13.87 -20.15 -13.19
CA GLY A 124 -13.74 -18.90 -13.94
C GLY A 124 -13.51 -17.70 -13.01
N ASP A 125 -13.44 -16.50 -13.59
CA ASP A 125 -13.29 -15.25 -12.83
C ASP A 125 -14.41 -15.05 -11.79
N ASP A 126 -15.63 -15.45 -12.13
CA ASP A 126 -16.81 -15.43 -11.25
C ASP A 126 -16.95 -16.71 -10.38
N GLY A 127 -15.93 -17.56 -10.35
CA GLY A 127 -15.97 -18.88 -9.72
C GLY A 127 -16.70 -19.95 -10.55
N ILE A 128 -17.15 -21.01 -9.88
CA ILE A 128 -17.82 -22.17 -10.49
C ILE A 128 -19.27 -22.28 -10.01
N VAL A 129 -20.16 -22.65 -10.93
CA VAL A 129 -21.60 -22.71 -10.64
C VAL A 129 -21.93 -24.01 -9.92
N CYS A 130 -22.55 -23.88 -8.76
CA CYS A 130 -23.16 -24.97 -8.00
C CYS A 130 -24.68 -24.82 -8.07
N ARG A 131 -25.34 -25.81 -8.64
CA ARG A 131 -26.80 -25.88 -8.82
C ARG A 131 -27.42 -26.73 -7.74
N LEU A 132 -28.42 -26.17 -7.08
CA LEU A 132 -29.17 -26.81 -6.01
C LEU A 132 -30.60 -27.04 -6.48
N THR A 133 -31.05 -28.28 -6.38
CA THR A 133 -32.43 -28.65 -6.71
C THR A 133 -33.14 -29.11 -5.43
N PRO A 134 -33.92 -28.23 -4.77
CA PRO A 134 -34.64 -28.62 -3.57
C PRO A 134 -35.76 -29.60 -3.90
N ARG A 135 -36.15 -30.44 -2.93
CA ARG A 135 -37.29 -31.38 -3.08
C ARG A 135 -38.63 -30.66 -3.26
N LYS A 136 -38.71 -29.40 -2.82
CA LYS A 136 -39.84 -28.49 -2.97
C LYS A 136 -39.30 -27.10 -3.28
N GLY A 137 -39.89 -26.40 -4.25
CA GLY A 137 -39.44 -25.09 -4.71
C GLY A 137 -38.65 -25.16 -6.02
N ASN A 138 -38.16 -24.01 -6.46
CA ASN A 138 -37.42 -23.87 -7.72
C ASN A 138 -35.93 -24.23 -7.53
N PRO A 139 -35.28 -24.83 -8.54
CA PRO A 139 -33.83 -24.93 -8.56
C PRO A 139 -33.19 -23.55 -8.56
N PHE A 140 -32.07 -23.42 -7.87
CA PHE A 140 -31.31 -22.18 -7.76
C PHE A 140 -29.82 -22.45 -7.86
N THR A 141 -29.02 -21.40 -8.02
CA THR A 141 -27.57 -21.52 -8.17
C THR A 141 -26.85 -20.68 -7.13
N LEU A 142 -25.75 -21.21 -6.62
CA LEU A 142 -24.74 -20.45 -5.90
C LEU A 142 -23.40 -20.56 -6.61
N ARG A 143 -22.54 -19.56 -6.42
CA ARG A 143 -21.20 -19.55 -6.96
C ARG A 143 -20.21 -19.94 -5.89
N LEU A 144 -19.41 -20.96 -6.19
CA LEU A 144 -18.28 -21.36 -5.38
C LEU A 144 -17.03 -20.67 -5.91
N GLN A 145 -16.15 -20.24 -5.02
CA GLN A 145 -14.88 -19.60 -5.37
C GLN A 145 -13.73 -20.26 -4.62
N ILE A 146 -12.54 -20.12 -5.16
CA ILE A 146 -11.32 -20.40 -4.40
C ILE A 146 -10.98 -19.10 -3.66
N PRO A 147 -11.09 -19.07 -2.32
CA PRO A 147 -10.66 -17.91 -1.57
C PRO A 147 -9.19 -17.68 -1.84
N TYR A 148 -8.85 -16.41 -2.05
CA TYR A 148 -7.46 -16.05 -2.28
C TYR A 148 -6.66 -16.28 -1.01
N VAL A 149 -5.73 -17.23 -1.04
CA VAL A 149 -4.75 -17.46 0.03
C VAL A 149 -3.41 -16.89 -0.41
N GLY A 150 -2.91 -15.93 0.36
CA GLY A 150 -1.61 -15.29 0.15
C GLY A 150 -1.66 -13.78 0.18
N PHE A 151 -0.63 -13.17 -0.39
CA PHE A 151 -0.45 -11.71 -0.43
C PHE A 151 -1.15 -11.10 -1.65
N SER A 152 -1.99 -10.08 -1.48
CA SER A 152 -2.55 -9.26 -2.55
C SER A 152 -2.09 -7.81 -2.40
N LEU A 153 -1.81 -7.17 -3.53
CA LEU A 153 -1.73 -5.71 -3.64
C LEU A 153 -3.02 -5.21 -4.31
N LEU A 154 -3.61 -4.16 -3.78
CA LEU A 154 -4.87 -3.58 -4.22
C LEU A 154 -4.66 -2.12 -4.64
N ASP A 155 -5.28 -1.71 -5.74
CA ASP A 155 -5.41 -0.30 -6.13
C ASP A 155 -6.54 0.42 -5.37
N ALA A 156 -6.82 1.67 -5.74
CA ALA A 156 -7.84 2.52 -5.13
C ALA A 156 -9.26 1.96 -5.27
N ASP A 157 -9.52 1.21 -6.35
CA ASP A 157 -10.81 0.60 -6.66
C ASP A 157 -10.96 -0.80 -6.05
N GLY A 158 -9.91 -1.29 -5.37
CA GLY A 158 -9.88 -2.62 -4.77
C GLY A 158 -9.52 -3.74 -5.75
N ASN A 159 -9.03 -3.41 -6.95
CA ASN A 159 -8.59 -4.42 -7.92
C ASN A 159 -7.23 -4.98 -7.51
N LYS A 160 -7.03 -6.29 -7.74
CA LYS A 160 -5.77 -6.96 -7.46
C LYS A 160 -4.73 -6.67 -8.54
N LEU A 161 -3.57 -6.24 -8.10
CA LEU A 161 -2.41 -5.97 -8.95
C LEU A 161 -1.38 -7.10 -8.88
N SER A 162 -0.58 -7.25 -9.93
CA SER A 162 0.51 -8.24 -10.00
C SER A 162 1.66 -7.78 -10.89
N GLY A 163 2.85 -8.36 -10.67
CA GLY A 163 4.02 -8.12 -11.52
C GLY A 163 4.88 -6.93 -11.12
N ASP A 164 5.51 -6.30 -12.12
CA ASP A 164 6.37 -5.14 -11.98
C ASP A 164 5.51 -3.86 -12.08
N LEU A 165 5.60 -2.99 -11.08
CA LEU A 165 4.74 -1.84 -10.85
C LEU A 165 5.59 -0.61 -10.56
N GLU A 166 5.27 0.49 -11.22
CA GLU A 166 5.80 1.83 -10.94
C GLU A 166 4.65 2.67 -10.38
N ILE A 167 4.83 3.21 -9.17
CA ILE A 167 3.81 3.95 -8.44
C ILE A 167 4.37 5.30 -8.05
N ALA A 168 3.71 6.39 -8.42
CA ALA A 168 4.12 7.73 -8.00
C ALA A 168 4.08 7.86 -6.46
N HIS A 169 5.04 8.56 -5.87
CA HIS A 169 5.07 8.79 -4.42
C HIS A 169 3.79 9.49 -3.92
N SER A 170 3.22 10.38 -4.72
CA SER A 170 1.95 11.07 -4.45
C SER A 170 0.76 10.10 -4.35
N ASP A 171 0.81 8.98 -5.08
CA ASP A 171 -0.29 8.02 -5.17
C ASP A 171 -0.17 6.83 -4.20
N ILE A 172 0.93 6.71 -3.44
CA ILE A 172 1.20 5.54 -2.58
C ILE A 172 0.06 5.22 -1.60
N ASN A 173 -0.65 6.25 -1.13
CA ASN A 173 -1.75 6.10 -0.16
C ASN A 173 -3.03 5.54 -0.79
N ASN A 174 -3.12 5.52 -2.12
CA ASN A 174 -4.23 4.93 -2.86
C ASN A 174 -4.09 3.40 -2.99
N TYR A 175 -2.96 2.83 -2.57
CA TYR A 175 -2.69 1.40 -2.64
C TYR A 175 -2.69 0.76 -1.26
N SER A 176 -3.22 -0.45 -1.18
CA SER A 176 -3.25 -1.24 0.05
C SER A 176 -2.76 -2.66 -0.20
N TYR A 177 -2.35 -3.34 0.86
CA TYR A 177 -2.07 -4.77 0.83
C TYR A 177 -3.07 -5.53 1.68
N ALA A 178 -3.24 -6.81 1.34
CA ALA A 178 -3.98 -7.76 2.14
C ALA A 178 -3.24 -9.11 2.17
N PHE A 179 -3.23 -9.78 3.31
CA PHE A 179 -2.71 -11.12 3.46
C PHE A 179 -3.75 -12.04 4.11
N VAL A 180 -4.03 -13.14 3.44
CA VAL A 180 -4.88 -14.23 3.98
C VAL A 180 -4.01 -15.47 4.07
N GLY A 181 -3.73 -15.92 5.29
CA GLY A 181 -2.92 -17.12 5.52
C GLY A 181 -3.74 -18.34 5.89
N ASP A 182 -3.14 -19.51 5.68
CA ASP A 182 -3.68 -20.82 6.05
C ASP A 182 -2.55 -21.74 6.57
N HIS A 183 -2.82 -23.03 6.72
CA HIS A 183 -1.82 -24.00 7.16
C HIS A 183 -0.68 -24.21 6.13
N SER A 184 -0.90 -23.85 4.87
CA SER A 184 0.05 -24.06 3.78
C SER A 184 0.87 -22.81 3.47
N ASN A 185 0.36 -21.62 3.80
CA ASN A 185 0.86 -20.30 3.44
C ASN A 185 0.64 -19.31 4.59
N ASP A 186 1.50 -19.40 5.60
CA ASP A 186 1.48 -18.55 6.80
C ASP A 186 2.45 -17.36 6.72
N ARG A 187 3.14 -17.16 5.58
CA ARG A 187 4.22 -16.17 5.49
C ARG A 187 4.53 -15.71 4.07
N PHE A 188 5.14 -14.54 3.97
CA PHE A 188 5.73 -14.02 2.74
C PHE A 188 7.02 -13.25 3.03
N GLN A 189 7.88 -13.09 2.02
CA GLN A 189 9.11 -12.31 2.15
C GLN A 189 8.94 -10.94 1.51
N ILE A 190 9.59 -9.94 2.08
CA ILE A 190 9.77 -8.63 1.47
C ILE A 190 11.26 -8.32 1.38
N ALA A 191 11.68 -7.83 0.23
CA ALA A 191 13.04 -7.33 -0.01
C ALA A 191 12.94 -5.85 -0.38
N LEU A 192 13.42 -4.97 0.51
CA LEU A 192 13.32 -3.53 0.35
C LEU A 192 14.61 -2.93 -0.22
N ASP A 193 14.48 -1.85 -0.98
CA ASP A 193 15.56 -1.11 -1.63
C ASP A 193 16.55 -2.04 -2.35
N GLU A 194 16.06 -2.76 -3.36
CA GLU A 194 16.85 -3.69 -4.17
C GLU A 194 17.47 -4.84 -3.33
N GLY A 195 16.79 -5.25 -2.26
CA GLY A 195 17.25 -6.33 -1.39
C GLY A 195 18.35 -5.93 -0.41
N LYS A 196 18.57 -4.63 -0.20
CA LYS A 196 19.43 -4.12 0.89
C LYS A 196 18.87 -4.54 2.25
N LEU A 197 17.55 -4.56 2.41
CA LEU A 197 16.85 -5.08 3.60
C LEU A 197 16.00 -6.29 3.21
N ASN A 198 16.01 -7.36 4.00
CA ASN A 198 15.24 -8.57 3.71
C ASN A 198 14.52 -9.05 4.97
N TYR A 199 13.20 -9.11 4.89
CA TYR A 199 12.33 -9.49 5.99
C TYR A 199 11.43 -10.65 5.61
N MET A 200 11.04 -11.42 6.62
CA MET A 200 9.97 -12.39 6.55
C MET A 200 8.78 -11.86 7.36
N CYS A 201 7.63 -11.75 6.73
CA CYS A 201 6.35 -11.46 7.38
C CYS A 201 5.68 -12.80 7.71
N VAL A 202 5.44 -13.07 8.99
CA VAL A 202 4.87 -14.34 9.47
C VAL A 202 3.56 -14.08 10.18
N LEU A 203 2.50 -14.79 9.79
CA LEU A 203 1.19 -14.78 10.42
C LEU A 203 1.27 -15.40 11.81
N ASN A 204 0.75 -14.68 12.78
CA ASN A 204 0.62 -15.09 14.17
C ASN A 204 -0.82 -15.52 14.49
N ASP A 205 -0.99 -16.23 15.61
CA ASP A 205 -2.30 -16.69 16.12
C ASP A 205 -3.26 -15.54 16.49
N ASP A 206 -2.75 -14.32 16.68
CA ASP A 206 -3.53 -13.11 16.98
C ASP A 206 -4.01 -12.37 15.73
N ASN A 207 -3.91 -12.98 14.55
CA ASN A 207 -4.25 -12.37 13.26
C ASN A 207 -3.43 -11.12 12.95
N ARG A 208 -2.13 -11.13 13.28
CA ARG A 208 -1.18 -10.08 12.89
C ARG A 208 0.04 -10.69 12.22
N LEU A 209 0.81 -9.85 11.52
CA LEU A 209 2.06 -10.23 10.87
C LEU A 209 3.25 -9.74 11.68
N SER A 210 4.09 -10.67 12.11
CA SER A 210 5.43 -10.36 12.63
C SER A 210 6.42 -10.15 11.47
N VAL A 211 6.94 -8.94 11.34
CA VAL A 211 8.03 -8.61 10.40
C VAL A 211 9.35 -8.95 11.07
N ARG A 212 10.11 -9.89 10.51
CA ARG A 212 11.34 -10.44 11.11
C ARG A 212 12.54 -10.32 10.18
N ASP A 213 13.66 -9.88 10.73
CA ASP A 213 14.91 -9.67 9.98
C ASP A 213 15.58 -10.99 9.63
N MET A 214 15.64 -11.31 8.34
CA MET A 214 16.23 -12.55 7.84
C MET A 214 17.76 -12.60 8.01
N ARG A 215 18.43 -11.45 8.11
CA ARG A 215 19.88 -11.35 8.32
C ARG A 215 20.24 -11.36 9.81
N ASN A 216 19.34 -10.92 10.67
CA ASN A 216 19.52 -10.91 12.13
C ASN A 216 18.73 -12.02 12.83
N ARG A 217 18.94 -13.28 12.41
CA ARG A 217 18.38 -14.49 13.07
C ARG A 217 16.86 -14.40 13.34
N MET A 218 16.09 -13.79 12.44
CA MET A 218 14.64 -13.63 12.58
C MET A 218 14.23 -12.79 13.80
N ALA A 219 15.06 -11.83 14.18
CA ALA A 219 14.74 -10.83 15.20
C ALA A 219 13.47 -10.07 14.80
N LEU A 220 12.56 -9.86 15.76
CA LEU A 220 11.34 -9.10 15.56
C LEU A 220 11.69 -7.63 15.29
N VAL A 221 11.18 -7.09 14.19
CA VAL A 221 11.35 -5.69 13.79
C VAL A 221 10.12 -4.88 14.19
N LYS A 222 8.94 -5.33 13.77
CA LYS A 222 7.65 -4.70 14.03
C LYS A 222 6.52 -5.71 13.79
N GLU A 223 5.34 -5.39 14.28
CA GLU A 223 4.09 -6.05 13.92
C GLU A 223 3.22 -5.14 13.03
N ILE A 224 2.67 -5.71 11.97
CA ILE A 224 1.74 -5.06 11.05
C ILE A 224 0.45 -5.89 10.98
N ASP A 225 -0.64 -5.27 10.56
CA ASP A 225 -1.93 -5.95 10.44
C ASP A 225 -2.02 -6.78 9.15
N LEU A 226 -3.04 -7.61 9.01
CA LEU A 226 -3.23 -8.42 7.79
C LEU A 226 -3.59 -7.57 6.58
N GLN A 227 -4.10 -6.37 6.81
CA GLN A 227 -4.45 -5.40 5.79
C GLN A 227 -3.93 -4.04 6.21
N GLY A 228 -3.39 -3.27 5.28
CA GLY A 228 -2.84 -1.95 5.57
C GLY A 228 -2.42 -1.21 4.32
N SER A 229 -1.88 -0.01 4.50
CA SER A 229 -1.40 0.80 3.37
C SER A 229 -0.13 0.19 2.75
N LEU A 230 0.09 0.43 1.45
CA LEU A 230 1.35 0.05 0.82
C LEU A 230 2.56 0.75 1.49
N SER A 231 2.36 1.97 2.00
CA SER A 231 3.37 2.72 2.77
C SER A 231 3.84 1.97 4.03
N ASP A 232 2.92 1.35 4.77
CA ASP A 232 3.24 0.54 5.93
C ASP A 232 4.13 -0.66 5.58
N LEU A 233 3.89 -1.27 4.40
CA LEU A 233 4.66 -2.41 3.91
C LEU A 233 6.04 -2.01 3.39
N LEU A 234 6.14 -0.84 2.75
CA LEU A 234 7.41 -0.28 2.27
C LEU A 234 8.30 0.17 3.42
N MET A 235 7.73 0.51 4.58
CA MET A 235 8.50 0.94 5.76
C MET A 235 9.48 2.06 5.42
N GLY A 236 9.04 3.02 4.59
CA GLY A 236 9.82 4.15 4.06
C GLY A 236 10.94 3.80 3.06
N ALA A 237 10.95 2.58 2.52
CA ALA A 237 11.77 2.22 1.36
C ALA A 237 11.22 2.79 0.06
N HIS A 238 12.06 2.87 -0.97
CA HIS A 238 11.69 3.37 -2.30
C HIS A 238 11.31 2.25 -3.26
N SER A 239 11.65 1.01 -2.92
CA SER A 239 11.18 -0.17 -3.64
C SER A 239 10.96 -1.34 -2.70
N VAL A 240 10.00 -2.20 -3.05
CA VAL A 240 9.75 -3.48 -2.40
C VAL A 240 9.56 -4.58 -3.43
N LEU A 241 10.24 -5.70 -3.21
CA LEU A 241 9.97 -6.97 -3.86
C LEU A 241 9.26 -7.88 -2.86
N VAL A 242 7.96 -8.11 -3.07
CA VAL A 242 7.18 -9.07 -2.30
C VAL A 242 7.27 -10.44 -2.96
N LYS A 243 7.56 -11.47 -2.15
CA LYS A 243 7.63 -12.87 -2.58
C LYS A 243 6.68 -13.70 -1.73
N ASN A 244 5.59 -14.15 -2.32
CA ASN A 244 4.70 -15.14 -1.70
C ASN A 244 4.57 -16.35 -2.64
N LYS A 245 5.02 -17.53 -2.17
CA LYS A 245 5.08 -18.76 -2.98
C LYS A 245 5.79 -18.53 -4.33
N MET A 246 5.12 -18.75 -5.46
CA MET A 246 5.65 -18.50 -6.81
C MET A 246 5.41 -17.06 -7.28
N MET A 247 4.49 -16.33 -6.66
CA MET A 247 4.09 -14.98 -7.08
C MET A 247 5.04 -13.90 -6.59
N ARG A 248 5.27 -12.90 -7.44
CA ARG A 248 6.20 -11.81 -7.19
C ARG A 248 5.54 -10.48 -7.55
N TRP A 249 5.75 -9.49 -6.69
CA TRP A 249 5.37 -8.10 -6.92
C TRP A 249 6.63 -7.26 -6.76
N ARG A 250 7.06 -6.58 -7.82
CA ARG A 250 8.17 -5.64 -7.76
C ARG A 250 7.57 -4.25 -7.87
N ILE A 251 7.59 -3.52 -6.77
CA ILE A 251 7.01 -2.19 -6.68
C ILE A 251 8.17 -1.22 -6.54
N ALA A 252 8.28 -0.29 -7.47
CA ALA A 252 9.20 0.84 -7.39
C ALA A 252 8.39 2.12 -7.25
N LEU A 253 8.73 2.94 -6.26
CA LEU A 253 8.17 4.26 -6.15
C LEU A 253 8.90 5.19 -7.11
N THR A 254 8.16 5.82 -8.00
CA THR A 254 8.66 6.88 -8.87
C THR A 254 8.37 8.23 -8.20
N GLY A 255 9.30 9.17 -8.30
CA GLY A 255 8.99 10.57 -7.97
C GLY A 255 8.26 11.19 -9.16
N ASP A 256 7.54 12.28 -8.92
CA ASP A 256 7.31 13.22 -10.02
C ASP A 256 8.68 13.69 -10.48
N GLU A 257 9.06 13.42 -11.73
CA GLU A 257 10.30 13.94 -12.29
C GLU A 257 10.33 15.46 -12.06
N VAL A 258 11.37 15.97 -11.41
CA VAL A 258 11.57 17.41 -11.37
C VAL A 258 12.09 17.80 -12.73
N GLU A 259 11.22 18.34 -13.57
CA GLU A 259 11.53 18.72 -14.94
C GLU A 259 12.83 19.55 -14.98
N GLY A 260 13.80 19.10 -15.78
CA GLY A 260 15.12 19.73 -15.90
C GLY A 260 16.20 19.24 -14.93
N ALA A 261 15.87 18.41 -13.92
CA ALA A 261 16.84 17.90 -12.93
C ALA A 261 18.03 17.15 -13.55
N ASP A 262 17.81 16.37 -14.62
CA ASP A 262 18.86 15.61 -15.29
C ASP A 262 19.89 16.48 -16.03
N ALA A 263 19.54 17.73 -16.32
CA ALA A 263 20.43 18.70 -16.95
C ALA A 263 21.25 19.52 -15.93
N VAL A 264 20.96 19.38 -14.63
CA VAL A 264 21.61 20.16 -13.58
C VAL A 264 23.02 19.62 -13.32
N GLU A 265 24.00 20.52 -13.35
CA GLU A 265 25.37 20.19 -12.93
C GLU A 265 25.39 19.86 -11.43
N LEU A 266 26.07 18.77 -11.05
CA LEU A 266 26.11 18.31 -9.65
C LEU A 266 27.14 19.08 -8.82
N THR A 267 26.88 20.37 -8.61
CA THR A 267 27.64 21.25 -7.72
C THR A 267 26.69 21.96 -6.75
N GLY A 268 27.21 22.39 -5.60
CA GLY A 268 26.41 23.10 -4.59
C GLY A 268 25.70 24.33 -5.15
N VAL A 269 26.42 25.17 -5.89
CA VAL A 269 25.87 26.39 -6.52
C VAL A 269 24.80 26.06 -7.58
N ALA A 270 25.04 25.10 -8.46
CA ALA A 270 24.06 24.76 -9.50
C ALA A 270 22.77 24.16 -8.92
N LEU A 271 22.89 23.30 -7.91
CA LEU A 271 21.76 22.73 -7.18
C LEU A 271 20.98 23.81 -6.40
N ALA A 272 21.68 24.75 -5.77
CA ALA A 272 21.06 25.89 -5.08
C ALA A 272 20.36 26.84 -6.06
N ARG A 273 20.90 27.07 -7.26
CA ARG A 273 20.24 27.88 -8.29
C ARG A 273 18.98 27.19 -8.83
N PHE A 274 19.07 25.89 -9.10
CA PHE A 274 17.92 25.10 -9.54
C PHE A 274 16.78 25.10 -8.52
N ALA A 275 17.10 24.88 -7.23
CA ALA A 275 16.10 24.95 -6.16
C ALA A 275 15.47 26.36 -6.06
N PHE A 276 16.23 27.44 -6.29
CA PHE A 276 15.71 28.80 -6.31
C PHE A 276 14.73 29.05 -7.47
N GLU A 277 15.05 28.57 -8.68
CA GLU A 277 14.17 28.67 -9.84
C GLU A 277 12.84 27.94 -9.60
N GLN A 278 12.88 26.74 -9.02
CA GLN A 278 11.66 25.99 -8.65
C GLN A 278 10.88 26.68 -7.53
N PHE A 279 11.58 27.25 -6.56
CA PHE A 279 10.99 27.98 -5.43
C PHE A 279 10.30 29.29 -5.87
N SER A 280 10.83 29.95 -6.90
CA SER A 280 10.34 31.24 -7.41
C SER A 280 9.43 31.14 -8.64
N ALA A 281 9.19 29.92 -9.14
CA ALA A 281 8.36 29.68 -10.32
C ALA A 281 6.89 30.11 -10.13
N GLU A 282 6.38 30.03 -8.90
CA GLU A 282 5.00 30.40 -8.55
C GLU A 282 4.96 31.39 -7.37
N GLU A 283 4.01 32.31 -7.39
CA GLU A 283 3.84 33.34 -6.34
C GLU A 283 3.53 32.71 -4.96
N SER A 284 2.92 31.51 -4.96
CA SER A 284 2.56 30.74 -3.77
C SER A 284 2.99 29.27 -3.86
N VAL A 285 4.29 29.01 -3.91
CA VAL A 285 4.80 27.63 -3.88
C VAL A 285 4.47 26.93 -2.57
N ASP A 286 3.99 25.68 -2.67
CA ASP A 286 3.91 24.77 -1.52
C ASP A 286 5.33 24.27 -1.21
N GLU A 287 5.94 24.87 -0.19
CA GLU A 287 7.31 24.57 0.21
C GLU A 287 7.48 23.13 0.69
N ASP A 288 6.46 22.53 1.31
CA ASP A 288 6.56 21.16 1.83
C ASP A 288 6.54 20.16 0.67
N MET A 289 5.67 20.38 -0.32
CA MET A 289 5.64 19.59 -1.55
C MET A 289 6.93 19.77 -2.36
N LEU A 290 7.43 21.01 -2.49
CA LEU A 290 8.70 21.29 -3.16
C LEU A 290 9.87 20.59 -2.46
N ALA A 291 9.95 20.65 -1.13
CA ALA A 291 10.99 19.97 -0.36
C ALA A 291 10.96 18.45 -0.61
N GLN A 292 9.78 17.83 -0.64
CA GLN A 292 9.64 16.40 -0.96
C GLN A 292 10.15 16.08 -2.37
N ARG A 293 9.77 16.89 -3.37
CA ARG A 293 10.25 16.75 -4.76
C ARG A 293 11.78 16.86 -4.85
N LEU A 294 12.36 17.87 -4.21
CA LEU A 294 13.82 18.05 -4.21
C LEU A 294 14.53 16.91 -3.48
N MET A 295 13.97 16.38 -2.39
CA MET A 295 14.55 15.22 -1.68
C MET A 295 14.67 13.96 -2.57
N HIS A 296 13.82 13.78 -3.57
CA HIS A 296 13.96 12.67 -4.53
C HIS A 296 15.20 12.79 -5.42
N MET A 297 15.65 14.00 -5.71
CA MET A 297 16.85 14.23 -6.53
C MET A 297 18.10 13.65 -5.87
N GLU A 298 18.16 13.60 -4.54
CA GLU A 298 19.29 13.03 -3.79
C GLU A 298 19.62 11.61 -4.23
N GLN A 299 18.58 10.78 -4.36
CA GLN A 299 18.74 9.37 -4.71
C GLN A 299 19.01 9.18 -6.19
N HIS A 300 18.33 9.96 -7.03
CA HIS A 300 18.47 9.88 -8.47
C HIS A 300 19.89 10.28 -8.91
N LEU A 301 20.33 11.46 -8.45
CA LEU A 301 21.59 12.09 -8.87
C LEU A 301 22.78 11.78 -7.95
N GLY A 302 22.56 11.04 -6.86
CA GLY A 302 23.63 10.58 -5.98
C GLY A 302 24.28 11.72 -5.18
N PHE A 303 23.46 12.55 -4.51
CA PHE A 303 23.95 13.54 -3.55
C PHE A 303 23.05 13.67 -2.31
N GLN A 304 23.38 14.56 -1.38
CA GLN A 304 22.44 14.98 -0.31
C GLN A 304 22.44 16.50 -0.17
N TRP A 305 21.26 17.10 0.04
CA TRP A 305 21.13 18.56 0.19
C TRP A 305 21.91 19.12 1.37
N TYR A 306 22.12 18.35 2.45
CA TYR A 306 22.94 18.80 3.58
C TYR A 306 24.44 18.91 3.25
N TRP A 307 24.88 18.44 2.09
CA TRP A 307 26.26 18.66 1.62
C TRP A 307 26.49 20.10 1.16
N LEU A 308 25.43 20.83 0.83
CA LEU A 308 25.51 22.25 0.52
C LEU A 308 25.79 23.06 1.80
N SER A 309 26.36 24.24 1.61
CA SER A 309 26.67 25.21 2.64
C SER A 309 25.97 26.54 2.36
N ASP A 310 25.87 27.40 3.38
CA ASP A 310 25.26 28.73 3.25
C ASP A 310 25.91 29.59 2.14
N ALA A 311 27.18 29.31 1.81
CA ALA A 311 27.88 29.99 0.72
C ALA A 311 27.31 29.61 -0.66
N ASP A 312 26.82 28.38 -0.84
CA ASP A 312 26.33 27.87 -2.14
C ASP A 312 25.07 28.60 -2.62
N TRP A 313 24.19 29.03 -1.70
CA TRP A 313 23.01 29.86 -1.99
C TRP A 313 23.18 31.33 -1.57
N SER A 314 24.42 31.79 -1.46
CA SER A 314 24.70 33.20 -1.20
C SER A 314 24.13 34.10 -2.29
N HIS A 315 23.89 35.36 -1.94
CA HIS A 315 23.35 36.35 -2.86
C HIS A 315 24.19 36.48 -4.15
N GLU A 316 25.52 36.37 -4.06
CA GLU A 316 26.43 36.41 -5.22
C GLU A 316 26.22 35.22 -6.17
N ASN A 317 25.95 34.03 -5.62
CA ASN A 317 25.75 32.81 -6.40
C ASN A 317 24.33 32.72 -7.01
N LEU A 318 23.37 33.45 -6.46
CA LEU A 318 22.01 33.60 -7.02
C LEU A 318 21.88 34.78 -7.99
N ASP A 319 23.00 35.45 -8.32
CA ASP A 319 22.99 36.56 -9.27
C ASP A 319 22.39 36.15 -10.63
N GLY A 320 21.64 37.08 -11.23
CA GLY A 320 20.84 36.86 -12.44
C GLY A 320 19.52 36.10 -12.25
N LEU A 321 19.23 35.54 -11.07
CA LEU A 321 17.90 34.98 -10.73
C LEU A 321 17.07 35.95 -9.88
N ILE A 322 17.75 36.80 -9.11
CA ILE A 322 17.13 37.87 -8.34
C ILE A 322 17.11 39.13 -9.21
N ASP A 323 15.95 39.79 -9.31
CA ASP A 323 15.81 41.03 -10.08
C ASP A 323 16.44 42.20 -9.31
N MET A 324 17.72 42.44 -9.60
CA MET A 324 18.56 43.47 -8.98
C MET A 324 18.50 44.83 -9.69
N ASP A 325 17.82 44.93 -10.83
CA ASP A 325 17.82 46.15 -11.65
C ASP A 325 17.03 47.28 -10.98
N GLY A 326 17.68 48.42 -10.75
CA GLY A 326 17.02 49.63 -10.26
C GLY A 326 16.59 49.58 -8.79
N LEU A 327 17.11 48.65 -7.98
CA LEU A 327 16.80 48.55 -6.54
C LEU A 327 17.12 49.83 -5.76
N ASP A 328 18.19 50.54 -6.14
CA ASP A 328 18.58 51.81 -5.51
C ASP A 328 17.53 52.93 -5.69
N ALA A 329 16.66 52.80 -6.69
CA ALA A 329 15.59 53.74 -7.00
C ALA A 329 14.20 53.29 -6.49
N ASP A 330 14.06 52.05 -6.03
CA ASP A 330 12.79 51.46 -5.56
C ASP A 330 13.00 50.69 -4.23
N PRO A 331 12.82 51.37 -3.08
CA PRO A 331 12.93 50.75 -1.75
C PRO A 331 11.92 49.62 -1.52
N GLU A 332 10.77 49.62 -2.21
CA GLU A 332 9.75 48.59 -2.06
C GLU A 332 10.17 47.31 -2.79
N LYS A 333 10.74 47.45 -4.00
CA LYS A 333 11.36 46.32 -4.73
C LYS A 333 12.52 45.72 -3.93
N MET A 334 13.37 46.56 -3.33
CA MET A 334 14.45 46.12 -2.43
C MET A 334 13.93 45.29 -1.25
N MET A 335 12.86 45.74 -0.60
CA MET A 335 12.25 45.00 0.50
C MET A 335 11.65 43.66 0.03
N ARG A 336 10.99 43.61 -1.12
CA ARG A 336 10.41 42.36 -1.67
C ARG A 336 11.50 41.34 -2.00
N GLN A 337 12.59 41.76 -2.65
CA GLN A 337 13.71 40.85 -2.97
C GLN A 337 14.43 40.34 -1.72
N ALA A 338 14.62 41.21 -0.71
CA ALA A 338 15.18 40.79 0.57
C ALA A 338 14.29 39.77 1.29
N LEU A 339 12.96 39.95 1.27
CA LEU A 339 12.01 38.99 1.84
C LEU A 339 12.02 37.66 1.10
N LEU A 340 12.09 37.67 -0.24
CA LEU A 340 12.20 36.46 -1.05
C LEU A 340 13.47 35.69 -0.71
N PHE A 341 14.61 36.38 -0.66
CA PHE A 341 15.90 35.77 -0.31
C PHE A 341 15.88 35.17 1.09
N ASN A 342 15.37 35.90 2.10
CA ASN A 342 15.27 35.39 3.47
C ASN A 342 14.35 34.16 3.56
N ARG A 343 13.24 34.15 2.80
CA ARG A 343 12.33 32.99 2.75
C ARG A 343 13.01 31.79 2.09
N TYR A 344 13.77 32.02 1.03
CA TYR A 344 14.54 30.98 0.36
C TYR A 344 15.69 30.43 1.22
N GLU A 345 16.41 31.29 1.93
CA GLU A 345 17.45 30.88 2.87
C GLU A 345 16.88 29.97 3.97
N ALA A 346 15.74 30.36 4.56
CA ALA A 346 15.04 29.54 5.54
C ALA A 346 14.57 28.20 4.95
N PHE A 347 14.09 28.20 3.71
CA PHE A 347 13.72 26.99 2.97
C PHE A 347 14.93 26.06 2.77
N MET A 348 16.07 26.58 2.33
CA MET A 348 17.29 25.80 2.11
C MET A 348 17.84 25.22 3.42
N GLN A 349 17.82 25.99 4.51
CA GLN A 349 18.20 25.49 5.83
C GLN A 349 17.28 24.34 6.28
N ARG A 350 15.97 24.45 6.04
CA ARG A 350 15.00 23.40 6.34
C ARG A 350 15.23 22.16 5.47
N LEU A 351 15.47 22.33 4.17
CA LEU A 351 15.77 21.24 3.24
C LEU A 351 17.05 20.51 3.62
N ALA A 352 18.12 21.24 3.93
CA ALA A 352 19.38 20.67 4.43
C ALA A 352 19.19 19.92 5.75
N ALA A 353 18.40 20.47 6.69
CA ALA A 353 18.07 19.78 7.93
C ALA A 353 17.29 18.48 7.69
N PHE A 354 16.29 18.50 6.80
CA PHE A 354 15.53 17.31 6.41
C PHE A 354 16.41 16.26 5.75
N SER A 355 17.30 16.67 4.86
CA SER A 355 18.31 15.83 4.23
C SER A 355 19.25 15.17 5.23
N TYR A 356 19.71 15.92 6.25
CA TYR A 356 20.58 15.39 7.30
C TYR A 356 19.89 14.32 8.14
N ILE A 357 18.67 14.59 8.61
CA ILE A 357 17.91 13.62 9.44
C ILE A 357 17.29 12.49 8.62
N SER A 358 17.34 12.59 7.29
CA SER A 358 16.89 11.56 6.36
C SER A 358 17.73 10.29 6.55
N GLN A 359 17.11 9.32 7.22
CA GLN A 359 17.71 8.04 7.55
C GLN A 359 16.74 6.93 7.19
N LYS A 360 17.25 5.74 6.92
CA LYS A 360 16.39 4.57 6.74
C LYS A 360 15.59 4.34 8.02
N PRO A 361 14.27 4.07 7.92
CA PRO A 361 13.44 3.78 9.11
C PRO A 361 13.98 2.63 9.96
N ILE A 362 14.73 1.72 9.34
CA ILE A 362 15.51 0.69 10.01
C ILE A 362 16.99 1.00 9.86
N GLN A 363 17.63 1.25 11.01
CA GLN A 363 19.07 1.47 11.11
C GLN A 363 19.82 0.13 11.20
N GLY A 364 21.01 0.08 10.60
CA GLY A 364 21.90 -1.06 10.68
C GLY A 364 22.27 -1.37 12.13
N ASP A 365 22.29 -2.66 12.47
CA ASP A 365 22.57 -3.09 13.84
C ASP A 365 24.05 -2.87 14.24
N GLN A 366 24.34 -3.00 15.55
CA GLN A 366 25.69 -2.81 16.08
C GLN A 366 26.74 -3.76 15.45
N LEU A 367 26.35 -4.97 15.05
CA LEU A 367 27.27 -5.93 14.45
C LEU A 367 27.63 -5.49 13.03
N GLN A 368 26.64 -5.04 12.25
CA GLN A 368 26.82 -4.47 10.92
C GLN A 368 27.65 -3.18 10.96
N ALA A 369 27.39 -2.29 11.92
CA ALA A 369 28.18 -1.09 12.13
C ALA A 369 29.64 -1.43 12.43
N ARG A 370 29.88 -2.40 13.33
CA ARG A 370 31.24 -2.88 13.65
C ARG A 370 31.96 -3.47 12.44
N ASN A 371 31.26 -4.25 11.62
CA ASN A 371 31.84 -4.86 10.41
C ASN A 371 32.17 -3.80 9.35
N ASN A 372 31.37 -2.72 9.26
CA ASN A 372 31.55 -1.65 8.29
C ASN A 372 32.32 -0.43 8.82
N LYS A 373 32.85 -0.48 10.05
CA LYS A 373 33.48 0.65 10.76
C LYS A 373 34.47 1.45 9.91
N ARG A 374 35.32 0.76 9.13
CA ARG A 374 36.32 1.42 8.26
C ARG A 374 35.70 2.18 7.09
N LYS A 375 34.61 1.65 6.50
CA LYS A 375 33.89 2.29 5.41
C LYS A 375 33.09 3.49 5.92
N ILE A 376 32.39 3.33 7.04
CA ILE A 376 31.69 4.42 7.72
C ILE A 376 32.66 5.57 8.03
N ALA A 377 33.79 5.29 8.67
CA ALA A 377 34.80 6.30 8.99
C ALA A 377 35.44 6.96 7.75
N ARG A 378 35.49 6.27 6.60
CA ARG A 378 35.92 6.87 5.33
C ARG A 378 34.86 7.84 4.80
N CYS A 379 33.59 7.43 4.77
CA CYS A 379 32.49 8.26 4.29
C CYS A 379 32.34 9.53 5.14
N VAL A 380 32.39 9.41 6.47
CA VAL A 380 32.35 10.55 7.39
C VAL A 380 33.50 11.52 7.12
N ARG A 381 34.72 11.03 6.85
CA ARG A 381 35.87 11.89 6.54
C ARG A 381 35.67 12.69 5.26
N HIS A 382 35.02 12.15 4.23
CA HIS A 382 34.71 12.91 3.02
C HIS A 382 33.79 14.10 3.34
N ILE A 383 32.76 13.89 4.16
CA ILE A 383 31.83 14.95 4.57
C ILE A 383 32.53 16.00 5.44
N LEU A 384 33.35 15.59 6.41
CA LEU A 384 34.08 16.53 7.27
C LEU A 384 35.10 17.36 6.48
N ALA A 385 35.86 16.74 5.58
CA ALA A 385 36.81 17.44 4.73
C ALA A 385 36.10 18.45 3.81
N HIS A 386 34.92 18.09 3.31
CA HIS A 386 34.05 19.00 2.54
C HIS A 386 33.58 20.20 3.37
N ARG A 387 33.05 19.97 4.57
CA ARG A 387 32.63 21.05 5.48
C ARG A 387 33.79 21.97 5.90
N ALA A 388 35.00 21.43 6.01
CA ALA A 388 36.21 22.19 6.33
C ALA A 388 36.82 22.92 5.12
N GLY A 389 36.31 22.69 3.90
CA GLY A 389 36.88 23.22 2.66
C GLY A 389 38.24 22.59 2.28
N GLU A 390 38.60 21.45 2.87
CA GLU A 390 39.86 20.73 2.62
C GLU A 390 39.79 19.85 1.37
N ALA A 391 38.59 19.38 1.02
CA ALA A 391 38.32 18.59 -0.18
C ALA A 391 36.91 18.90 -0.69
N ASN A 392 36.66 18.66 -1.97
CA ASN A 392 35.33 18.89 -2.54
C ASN A 392 34.59 17.56 -2.72
N ILE A 393 33.44 17.38 -2.02
CA ILE A 393 32.64 16.15 -2.13
C ILE A 393 32.04 15.97 -3.53
N TRP A 394 31.86 17.06 -4.28
CA TRP A 394 31.31 17.07 -5.63
C TRP A 394 32.29 16.51 -6.68
N GLU A 395 33.60 16.47 -6.36
CA GLU A 395 34.64 15.89 -7.24
C GLU A 395 34.76 14.37 -7.10
N LEU A 396 34.02 13.77 -6.15
CA LEU A 396 33.96 12.32 -6.02
C LEU A 396 33.18 11.70 -7.19
N ASP A 397 33.61 10.51 -7.62
CA ASP A 397 32.86 9.75 -8.60
C ASP A 397 31.48 9.31 -8.06
N ASP A 398 30.59 8.92 -8.97
CA ASP A 398 29.23 8.50 -8.63
C ASP A 398 29.21 7.32 -7.64
N GLU A 399 30.14 6.38 -7.76
CA GLU A 399 30.22 5.21 -6.87
C GLU A 399 30.54 5.64 -5.43
N ALA A 400 31.52 6.53 -5.23
CA ALA A 400 31.87 7.05 -3.93
C ALA A 400 30.73 7.87 -3.30
N ARG A 401 30.05 8.72 -4.07
CA ARG A 401 28.91 9.51 -3.56
C ARG A 401 27.73 8.61 -3.16
N ARG A 402 27.39 7.61 -3.97
CA ARG A 402 26.37 6.61 -3.64
C ARG A 402 26.77 5.76 -2.43
N GLU A 403 28.05 5.44 -2.26
CA GLU A 403 28.54 4.74 -1.07
C GLU A 403 28.31 5.60 0.19
N ILE A 404 28.61 6.90 0.15
CA ILE A 404 28.36 7.83 1.26
C ILE A 404 26.88 7.84 1.63
N ILE A 405 25.97 8.01 0.66
CA ILE A 405 24.52 8.04 0.88
C ILE A 405 24.03 6.73 1.49
N HIS A 406 24.52 5.60 0.99
CA HIS A 406 24.16 4.28 1.51
C HIS A 406 24.54 4.14 2.98
N PHE A 407 25.78 4.46 3.34
CA PHE A 407 26.25 4.34 4.72
C PHE A 407 25.63 5.40 5.64
N HIS A 408 25.44 6.63 5.16
CA HIS A 408 24.77 7.70 5.90
C HIS A 408 23.34 7.29 6.29
N SER A 409 22.53 6.90 5.31
CA SER A 409 21.13 6.53 5.55
C SER A 409 20.99 5.26 6.41
N THR A 410 21.89 4.29 6.26
CA THR A 410 21.82 2.99 6.96
C THR A 410 22.41 3.03 8.37
N PHE A 411 23.46 3.83 8.61
CA PHE A 411 24.15 3.92 9.90
C PHE A 411 24.18 5.37 10.41
N HIS A 412 23.05 6.06 10.30
CA HIS A 412 22.93 7.49 10.60
C HIS A 412 23.39 7.81 12.02
N ARG A 413 23.12 6.93 13.00
CA ARG A 413 23.61 7.09 14.38
C ARG A 413 25.14 7.24 14.47
N GLU A 414 25.88 6.47 13.68
CA GLU A 414 27.35 6.54 13.65
C GLU A 414 27.84 7.80 12.93
N PHE A 415 27.09 8.28 11.92
CA PHE A 415 27.38 9.53 11.24
C PHE A 415 27.10 10.74 12.15
N ALA A 416 25.92 10.82 12.76
CA ALA A 416 25.55 11.90 13.67
C ALA A 416 26.55 12.02 14.82
N ALA A 417 26.89 10.89 15.47
CA ALA A 417 27.87 10.88 16.55
C ALA A 417 29.26 11.37 16.14
N ALA A 418 29.64 11.23 14.86
CA ALA A 418 30.95 11.64 14.35
C ALA A 418 30.95 13.04 13.72
N LEU A 419 29.82 13.51 13.21
CA LEU A 419 29.65 14.83 12.61
C LEU A 419 29.34 15.92 13.65
N GLU A 420 28.84 15.53 14.82
CA GLU A 420 28.54 16.42 15.97
C GLU A 420 29.65 16.43 17.04
N ALA A 421 30.66 15.58 16.90
CA ALA A 421 31.83 15.50 17.77
C ALA A 421 32.89 16.56 17.39
#